data_AF-L9KRN5-F1
#
_entry.id   AF-L9KRN5-F1
#
_cell.length_a   1.000
_cell.length_b   1.000
_cell.length_c   1.000
_cell.angle_alpha   90.00
_cell.angle_beta   90.00
_cell.angle_gamma   90.00
#
_symmetry.space_group_name_H-M   'P 1'
#
loop_
_entity.id
_entity.type
_entity.pdbx_description
1 polymer ?
#
loop_
_entity_poly.entity_id
_entity_poly.type
_entity_poly.pdbx_seq_one_letter_code
_entity_poly.pdbx_strand_id
1 'polypeptide(L)'
;MSAAAVDAVNATPVEVQRNEFRRTKKDDQRRLEKEEGAGRTVKTGPTLKHQRPHPEKQKQFSSSGEWYKRGVKEVCATTQYRKGACENCGAMTHQKKDCFERPRRVGAKFTGTNVAPDEHVQPQLFDYDGKRDRWNGYNPEEHMKIIEEYAKVELAKRTLKAQKLQEELASGKLVEQANTPKHQWGEEEPNSQTEKDNSEDEDEDKYADDIDMPGQNFDSKRRIIVQNLRI
;
A
#
# COMPACT_ATOMS: atom_id res chain seq x y z
N MET A 1 57.05 -52.50 -57.81
CA MET A 1 57.30 -51.65 -58.99
C MET A 1 56.09 -50.75 -59.18
N SER A 2 56.37 -49.47 -59.47
CA SER A 2 55.45 -48.43 -59.94
C SER A 2 54.54 -47.79 -58.89
N ALA A 3 54.28 -46.48 -58.87
CA ALA A 3 54.94 -45.29 -59.41
C ALA A 3 54.22 -44.09 -58.76
N ALA A 4 54.92 -42.97 -58.59
CA ALA A 4 54.44 -41.73 -58.02
C ALA A 4 53.44 -40.96 -58.91
N ALA A 5 52.65 -40.05 -58.32
CA ALA A 5 52.39 -38.72 -58.89
C ALA A 5 51.87 -37.75 -57.83
N VAL A 6 52.56 -36.62 -57.76
CA VAL A 6 52.30 -35.37 -57.05
C VAL A 6 51.10 -34.62 -57.63
N ASP A 7 50.42 -33.82 -56.82
CA ASP A 7 50.18 -32.40 -57.13
C ASP A 7 49.69 -31.62 -55.89
N ALA A 8 50.55 -30.72 -55.43
CA ALA A 8 50.20 -29.67 -54.48
C ALA A 8 49.75 -28.45 -55.28
N VAL A 9 48.55 -27.92 -55.01
CA VAL A 9 48.19 -26.57 -55.45
C VAL A 9 47.81 -25.74 -54.23
N ASN A 10 48.78 -24.92 -53.83
CA ASN A 10 48.69 -23.88 -52.82
C ASN A 10 47.60 -22.87 -53.21
N ALA A 11 46.61 -22.66 -52.33
CA ALA A 11 45.74 -21.49 -52.41
C ALA A 11 46.58 -20.23 -52.14
N THR A 12 46.49 -19.23 -53.01
CA THR A 12 47.29 -18.00 -52.86
C THR A 12 46.80 -17.17 -51.65
N PRO A 13 47.69 -16.50 -50.89
CA PRO A 13 47.33 -15.79 -49.66
C PRO A 13 46.23 -14.72 -49.85
N VAL A 14 46.17 -14.12 -51.04
CA VAL A 14 45.19 -13.08 -51.42
C VAL A 14 43.77 -13.66 -51.54
N GLU A 15 43.65 -14.91 -51.98
CA GLU A 15 42.36 -15.57 -52.21
C GLU A 15 41.73 -16.05 -50.90
N VAL A 16 42.56 -16.43 -49.91
CA VAL A 16 42.14 -16.72 -48.54
C VAL A 16 41.63 -15.44 -47.85
N GLN A 17 42.36 -14.33 -47.95
CA GLN A 17 41.93 -13.04 -47.38
C GLN A 17 40.64 -12.48 -48.02
N ARG A 18 40.49 -12.61 -49.34
CA ARG A 18 39.25 -12.22 -50.04
C ARG A 18 38.05 -13.07 -49.63
N ASN A 19 38.25 -14.36 -49.39
CA ASN A 19 37.20 -15.27 -48.95
C ASN A 19 36.81 -15.04 -47.48
N GLU A 20 37.75 -14.68 -46.61
CA GLU A 20 37.46 -14.27 -45.23
C GLU A 20 36.69 -12.94 -45.18
N PHE A 21 37.11 -11.93 -45.95
CA PHE A 21 36.41 -10.63 -46.02
C PHE A 21 35.01 -10.73 -46.66
N ARG A 22 34.82 -11.67 -47.60
CA ARG A 22 33.49 -11.99 -48.16
C ARG A 22 32.61 -12.76 -47.18
N ARG A 23 33.19 -13.58 -46.29
CA ARG A 23 32.46 -14.25 -45.21
C ARG A 23 31.96 -13.23 -44.19
N THR A 24 32.82 -12.33 -43.70
CA THR A 24 32.42 -11.29 -42.73
C THR A 24 31.35 -10.36 -43.27
N LYS A 25 31.45 -9.86 -44.51
CA LYS A 25 30.39 -9.04 -45.12
C LYS A 25 29.06 -9.78 -45.33
N LYS A 26 29.11 -11.06 -45.70
CA LYS A 26 27.89 -11.87 -45.91
C LYS A 26 27.23 -12.25 -44.58
N ASP A 27 28.02 -12.37 -43.51
CA ASP A 27 27.55 -12.59 -42.15
C ASP A 27 26.99 -11.30 -41.52
N ASP A 28 27.59 -10.13 -41.79
CA ASP A 28 27.09 -8.81 -41.37
C ASP A 28 25.80 -8.43 -42.10
N GLN A 29 25.71 -8.72 -43.40
CA GLN A 29 24.50 -8.44 -44.18
C GLN A 29 23.35 -9.38 -43.82
N ARG A 30 23.63 -10.67 -43.53
CA ARG A 30 22.65 -11.59 -42.90
C ARG A 30 22.25 -11.19 -41.49
N ARG A 31 23.13 -10.51 -40.76
CA ARG A 31 22.87 -10.04 -39.39
C ARG A 31 21.93 -8.84 -39.39
N LEU A 32 22.08 -7.93 -40.36
CA LEU A 32 21.15 -6.83 -40.61
C LEU A 32 19.81 -7.31 -41.18
N GLU A 33 19.81 -8.22 -42.17
CA GLU A 33 18.57 -8.79 -42.74
C GLU A 33 17.79 -9.65 -41.72
N LYS A 34 18.48 -10.28 -40.76
CA LYS A 34 17.86 -11.02 -39.64
C LYS A 34 17.36 -10.08 -38.54
N GLU A 35 17.87 -8.87 -38.43
CA GLU A 35 17.35 -7.81 -37.55
C GLU A 35 16.07 -7.18 -38.11
N GLU A 36 15.90 -7.14 -39.43
CA GLU A 36 14.65 -6.70 -40.09
C GLU A 36 13.58 -7.81 -40.18
N GLY A 37 13.97 -9.10 -40.18
CA GLY A 37 13.05 -10.21 -40.50
C GLY A 37 12.61 -11.15 -39.38
N ALA A 38 13.39 -11.35 -38.31
CA ALA A 38 12.97 -12.26 -37.23
C ALA A 38 13.83 -12.10 -35.97
N GLY A 39 13.17 -11.74 -34.87
CA GLY A 39 13.72 -11.65 -33.52
C GLY A 39 14.74 -12.76 -33.20
N ARG A 40 15.99 -12.34 -33.02
CA ARG A 40 17.15 -13.20 -32.77
C ARG A 40 17.08 -13.82 -31.37
N THR A 41 16.97 -15.14 -31.29
CA THR A 41 17.13 -15.92 -30.04
C THR A 41 18.62 -16.13 -29.73
N VAL A 42 19.21 -15.15 -29.03
CA VAL A 42 20.42 -15.37 -28.22
C VAL A 42 19.95 -15.95 -26.86
N LYS A 43 20.77 -16.66 -26.09
CA LYS A 43 20.44 -17.01 -24.69
C LYS A 43 20.15 -15.77 -23.82
N THR A 44 20.43 -14.57 -24.33
CA THR A 44 19.73 -13.31 -24.05
C THR A 44 18.62 -13.09 -25.10
N GLY A 45 17.45 -13.69 -24.89
CA GLY A 45 16.30 -13.41 -25.76
C GLY A 45 15.88 -11.93 -25.61
N PRO A 46 15.15 -11.35 -26.59
CA PRO A 46 14.61 -9.99 -26.46
C PRO A 46 13.55 -9.99 -25.36
N THR A 47 13.99 -9.85 -24.12
CA THR A 47 13.14 -9.86 -22.94
C THR A 47 13.40 -8.60 -22.13
N LEU A 48 12.33 -7.91 -21.77
CA LEU A 48 12.36 -6.73 -20.91
C LEU A 48 12.49 -7.11 -19.42
N LYS A 49 13.00 -8.31 -19.11
CA LYS A 49 13.13 -8.81 -17.73
C LYS A 49 14.13 -7.98 -16.91
N HIS A 50 15.15 -7.43 -17.57
CA HIS A 50 16.19 -6.61 -16.93
C HIS A 50 15.70 -5.19 -16.56
N GLN A 51 14.56 -4.74 -17.12
CA GLN A 51 13.93 -3.48 -16.70
C GLN A 51 12.97 -3.65 -15.52
N ARG A 52 12.67 -4.90 -15.13
CA ARG A 52 11.92 -5.14 -13.91
C ARG A 52 12.76 -4.69 -12.71
N PRO A 53 12.15 -4.13 -11.66
CA PRO A 53 12.87 -3.76 -10.45
C PRO A 53 13.69 -4.93 -9.91
N HIS A 54 15.01 -4.76 -9.85
CA HIS A 54 15.93 -5.81 -9.39
C HIS A 54 15.69 -6.16 -7.91
N PRO A 55 15.72 -7.44 -7.52
CA PRO A 55 15.42 -7.87 -6.15
C PRO A 55 16.40 -7.30 -5.12
N GLU A 56 17.67 -7.08 -5.47
CA GLU A 56 18.67 -6.48 -4.58
C GLU A 56 18.37 -5.02 -4.22
N LYS A 57 17.67 -4.30 -5.10
CA LYS A 57 17.23 -2.92 -4.84
C LYS A 57 15.88 -2.88 -4.13
N GLN A 58 15.14 -3.99 -4.10
CA GLN A 58 13.87 -4.09 -3.40
C GLN A 58 14.14 -4.29 -1.91
N LYS A 59 13.89 -3.23 -1.15
CA LYS A 59 13.88 -3.30 0.32
C LYS A 59 12.65 -4.09 0.75
N GLN A 60 12.82 -5.00 1.70
CA GLN A 60 11.72 -5.72 2.32
C GLN A 60 11.12 -4.81 3.39
N PHE A 61 9.86 -4.45 3.25
CA PHE A 61 9.14 -3.63 4.22
C PHE A 61 8.08 -4.48 4.92
N SER A 62 7.84 -4.20 6.20
CA SER A 62 6.71 -4.76 6.94
C SER A 62 5.39 -4.27 6.35
N SER A 63 4.36 -5.11 6.45
CA SER A 63 3.01 -4.75 5.99
C SER A 63 2.41 -3.64 6.84
N SER A 64 1.42 -2.90 6.32
CA SER A 64 0.79 -1.77 7.01
C SER A 64 0.13 -2.13 8.35
N GLY A 65 -0.33 -3.38 8.50
CA GLY A 65 -0.92 -3.88 9.76
C GLY A 65 0.11 -4.43 10.76
N GLU A 66 1.36 -4.63 10.35
CA GLU A 66 2.40 -5.18 11.20
C GLU A 66 3.15 -4.04 11.90
N TRP A 67 2.71 -3.70 13.11
CA TRP A 67 3.36 -2.68 13.95
C TRP A 67 4.04 -3.30 15.17
N TYR A 68 4.80 -2.45 15.87
CA TYR A 68 5.49 -2.87 17.06
C TYR A 68 4.52 -3.46 18.11
N LYS A 69 4.81 -4.67 18.59
CA LYS A 69 4.06 -5.29 19.70
C LYS A 69 4.36 -4.51 20.98
N ARG A 70 3.40 -3.69 21.43
CA ARG A 70 3.52 -2.91 22.68
C ARG A 70 2.90 -3.68 23.84
N GLY A 71 3.61 -3.76 24.96
CA GLY A 71 3.08 -4.34 26.21
C GLY A 71 2.84 -5.85 26.19
N VAL A 72 3.17 -6.55 25.10
CA VAL A 72 3.02 -8.00 25.00
C VAL A 72 4.15 -8.69 25.74
N LYS A 73 3.79 -9.46 26.76
CA LYS A 73 4.69 -10.33 27.53
C LYS A 73 4.48 -11.75 27.05
N GLU A 74 5.20 -12.15 26.00
CA GLU A 74 5.01 -13.47 25.38
C GLU A 74 5.50 -14.61 26.29
N VAL A 75 6.47 -14.32 27.17
CA VAL A 75 7.05 -15.32 28.07
C VAL A 75 6.63 -15.02 29.50
N CYS A 76 6.18 -16.05 30.21
CA CYS A 76 5.90 -15.98 31.63
C CYS A 76 7.14 -15.49 32.41
N ALA A 77 6.92 -14.61 33.38
CA ALA A 77 7.98 -14.13 34.26
C ALA A 77 8.65 -15.31 34.97
N THR A 78 9.96 -15.46 34.76
CA THR A 78 10.73 -16.49 35.43
C THR A 78 10.98 -16.07 36.87
N THR A 79 10.80 -16.96 37.85
CA THR A 79 10.98 -16.66 39.27
C THR A 79 12.46 -16.54 39.69
N GLN A 80 13.39 -16.87 38.80
CA GLN A 80 14.83 -16.88 39.05
C GLN A 80 15.56 -15.88 38.17
N TYR A 81 16.59 -15.25 38.73
CA TYR A 81 17.46 -14.33 38.02
C TYR A 81 18.38 -15.08 37.05
N ARG A 82 18.44 -14.63 35.79
CA ARG A 82 19.31 -15.17 34.75
C ARG A 82 20.60 -14.35 34.65
N LYS A 83 21.72 -15.03 34.40
CA LYS A 83 23.02 -14.34 34.20
C LYS A 83 22.96 -13.49 32.92
N GLY A 84 23.32 -12.22 33.04
CA GLY A 84 23.24 -11.25 31.94
C GLY A 84 21.94 -10.44 31.91
N ALA A 85 20.99 -10.73 32.79
CA ALA A 85 19.78 -9.92 32.95
C ALA A 85 20.06 -8.59 33.66
N CYS A 86 19.16 -7.63 33.44
CA CYS A 86 19.13 -6.36 34.15
C CYS A 86 19.20 -6.56 35.67
N GLU A 87 20.15 -5.90 36.33
CA GLU A 87 20.35 -6.06 37.77
C GLU A 87 19.17 -5.53 38.61
N ASN A 88 18.36 -4.63 38.03
CA ASN A 88 17.23 -4.00 38.70
C ASN A 88 15.96 -4.87 38.65
N CYS A 89 15.43 -5.11 37.44
CA CYS A 89 14.16 -5.81 37.21
C CYS A 89 14.32 -7.29 36.85
N GLY A 90 15.49 -7.73 36.37
CA GLY A 90 15.73 -9.12 35.99
C GLY A 90 15.31 -9.52 34.56
N ALA A 91 14.91 -8.57 33.70
CA ALA A 91 14.68 -8.84 32.27
C ALA A 91 16.00 -8.93 31.49
N MET A 92 16.04 -9.75 30.44
CA MET A 92 17.21 -9.96 29.57
C MET A 92 17.33 -8.95 28.42
N THR A 93 16.29 -8.16 28.15
CA THR A 93 16.19 -7.32 26.95
C THR A 93 16.91 -5.99 27.05
N HIS A 94 17.19 -5.51 28.26
CA HIS A 94 17.80 -4.21 28.50
C HIS A 94 18.80 -4.26 29.67
N GLN A 95 19.63 -3.22 29.77
CA GLN A 95 20.59 -3.05 30.85
C GLN A 95 19.99 -2.24 32.01
N LYS A 96 20.65 -2.22 33.17
CA LYS A 96 20.22 -1.46 34.36
C LYS A 96 19.96 0.02 34.09
N LYS A 97 20.74 0.64 33.20
CA LYS A 97 20.64 2.07 32.88
C LYS A 97 19.36 2.40 32.12
N ASP A 98 18.93 1.51 31.24
CA ASP A 98 17.75 1.65 30.37
C ASP A 98 16.55 0.88 30.94
N CYS A 99 16.51 0.72 32.27
CA CYS A 99 15.46 -0.05 32.91
C CYS A 99 14.17 0.76 33.01
N PHE A 100 13.07 0.19 32.53
CA PHE A 100 11.74 0.78 32.61
C PHE A 100 11.12 0.75 34.01
N GLU A 101 11.67 -0.08 34.91
CA GLU A 101 11.24 -0.11 36.29
C GLU A 101 12.00 0.89 37.14
N ARG A 102 11.31 1.42 38.15
CA ARG A 102 11.91 2.31 39.15
C ARG A 102 13.17 1.67 39.75
N PRO A 103 14.30 2.39 39.84
CA PRO A 103 15.52 1.88 40.45
C PRO A 103 15.27 1.39 41.89
N ARG A 104 15.49 0.09 42.13
CA ARG A 104 15.32 -0.54 43.44
C ARG A 104 16.59 -0.38 44.27
N ARG A 105 16.44 -0.26 45.60
CA ARG A 105 17.59 -0.23 46.54
C ARG A 105 18.36 -1.56 46.52
N VAL A 106 17.63 -2.67 46.51
CA VAL A 106 18.18 -4.01 46.31
C VAL A 106 17.51 -4.56 45.06
N GLY A 107 18.31 -4.78 44.01
CA GLY A 107 17.82 -5.22 42.71
C GLY A 107 17.57 -6.73 42.64
N ALA A 108 16.85 -7.15 41.58
CA ALA A 108 16.50 -8.55 41.33
C ALA A 108 17.72 -9.49 41.28
N LYS A 109 18.91 -8.98 40.96
CA LYS A 109 20.18 -9.75 40.99
C LYS A 109 20.46 -10.40 42.34
N PHE A 110 20.11 -9.73 43.44
CA PHE A 110 20.42 -10.19 44.79
C PHE A 110 19.22 -10.79 45.51
N THR A 111 18.01 -10.28 45.27
CA THR A 111 16.80 -10.77 45.95
C THR A 111 16.08 -11.86 45.18
N GLY A 112 16.22 -11.92 43.85
CA GLY A 112 15.43 -12.83 43.00
C GLY A 112 13.92 -12.59 43.04
N THR A 113 13.46 -11.50 43.68
CA THR A 113 12.04 -11.19 43.85
C THR A 113 11.54 -10.23 42.78
N ASN A 114 10.30 -10.43 42.32
CA ASN A 114 9.63 -9.60 41.31
C ASN A 114 10.46 -9.44 40.03
N VAL A 115 10.74 -10.56 39.36
CA VAL A 115 11.44 -10.56 38.07
C VAL A 115 10.46 -10.15 36.97
N ALA A 116 10.82 -9.13 36.20
CA ALA A 116 10.04 -8.69 35.06
C ALA A 116 10.15 -9.71 33.91
N PRO A 117 9.05 -9.95 33.17
CA PRO A 117 9.11 -10.75 31.95
C PRO A 117 9.91 -10.05 30.86
N ASP A 118 10.52 -10.85 29.98
CA ASP A 118 11.32 -10.37 28.87
C ASP A 118 10.44 -9.66 27.81
N GLU A 119 10.96 -8.58 27.23
CA GLU A 119 10.29 -7.82 26.16
C GLU A 119 10.46 -8.51 24.79
N HIS A 120 9.54 -8.23 23.87
CA HIS A 120 9.62 -8.77 22.52
C HIS A 120 10.64 -7.98 21.67
N VAL A 121 11.61 -8.68 21.08
CA VAL A 121 12.59 -8.09 20.15
C VAL A 121 11.93 -7.90 18.79
N GLN A 122 11.99 -6.69 18.23
CA GLN A 122 11.16 -6.32 17.09
C GLN A 122 12.02 -6.06 15.84
N PRO A 123 11.60 -6.56 14.66
CA PRO A 123 12.26 -6.23 13.40
C PRO A 123 11.94 -4.79 12.96
N GLN A 124 12.85 -4.14 12.25
CA GLN A 124 12.75 -2.72 11.92
C GLN A 124 13.01 -2.45 10.43
N LEU A 125 11.97 -2.58 9.59
CA LEU A 125 11.99 -2.01 8.24
C LEU A 125 10.60 -1.51 7.83
N PHE A 126 10.43 -0.20 7.93
CA PHE A 126 9.29 0.54 7.38
C PHE A 126 9.78 1.58 6.38
N ASP A 127 8.93 1.90 5.41
CA ASP A 127 9.11 2.98 4.46
C ASP A 127 9.14 4.36 5.14
N TYR A 128 9.45 5.42 4.37
CA TYR A 128 9.40 6.79 4.89
C TYR A 128 8.00 7.13 5.43
N ASP A 129 6.96 6.74 4.68
CA ASP A 129 5.56 6.96 5.02
C ASP A 129 5.14 6.05 6.18
N GLY A 130 5.44 4.75 6.10
CA GLY A 130 5.13 3.79 7.18
C GLY A 130 5.78 4.12 8.53
N LYS A 131 6.91 4.85 8.58
CA LYS A 131 7.50 5.32 9.85
C LYS A 131 6.80 6.55 10.43
N ARG A 132 6.10 7.32 9.59
CA ARG A 132 5.49 8.62 9.94
C ARG A 132 3.98 8.57 9.99
N ASP A 133 3.39 7.48 9.53
CA ASP A 133 1.97 7.29 9.65
C ASP A 133 1.57 7.40 11.13
N ARG A 134 0.61 8.29 11.36
CA ARG A 134 0.14 8.66 12.69
C ARG A 134 -0.71 7.55 13.29
N TRP A 135 -1.28 6.70 12.44
CA TRP A 135 -2.22 5.65 12.81
C TRP A 135 -1.56 4.29 12.95
N ASN A 136 -0.23 4.23 13.02
CA ASN A 136 0.48 2.97 13.23
C ASN A 136 0.10 2.30 14.57
N GLY A 137 -0.37 1.07 14.48
CA GLY A 137 -0.84 0.29 15.63
C GLY A 137 -2.26 0.64 16.07
N TYR A 138 -3.04 1.33 15.23
CA TYR A 138 -4.47 1.54 15.48
C TYR A 138 -5.21 0.21 15.55
N ASN A 139 -5.95 -0.03 16.63
CA ASN A 139 -6.85 -1.17 16.73
C ASN A 139 -8.21 -0.78 16.12
N PRO A 140 -8.69 -1.44 15.04
CA PRO A 140 -9.98 -1.14 14.43
C PRO A 140 -11.16 -1.24 15.41
N GLU A 141 -11.04 -2.01 16.49
CA GLU A 141 -12.06 -2.10 17.53
C GLU A 141 -12.26 -0.78 18.29
N GLU A 142 -11.23 0.07 18.38
CA GLU A 142 -11.36 1.38 19.05
C GLU A 142 -12.31 2.31 18.29
N HIS A 143 -12.48 2.11 16.98
CA HIS A 143 -13.44 2.86 16.18
C HIS A 143 -14.88 2.64 16.65
N MET A 144 -15.18 1.49 17.27
CA MET A 144 -16.52 1.21 17.81
C MET A 144 -16.91 2.21 18.90
N LYS A 145 -15.96 2.70 19.70
CA LYS A 145 -16.23 3.70 20.75
C LYS A 145 -16.73 5.01 20.15
N ILE A 146 -16.18 5.41 19.01
CA ILE A 146 -16.62 6.60 18.28
C ILE A 146 -18.07 6.40 17.82
N ILE A 147 -18.38 5.23 17.25
CA ILE A 147 -19.76 4.89 16.83
C ILE A 147 -20.72 4.97 18.02
N GLU A 148 -20.34 4.46 19.20
CA GLU A 148 -21.14 4.53 20.42
C GLU A 148 -21.36 5.98 20.91
N GLU A 149 -20.35 6.84 20.82
CA GLU A 149 -20.47 8.28 21.14
C GLU A 149 -21.46 8.97 20.19
N TYR A 150 -21.32 8.75 18.88
CA TYR A 150 -22.26 9.27 17.90
C TYR A 150 -23.69 8.74 18.11
N ALA A 151 -23.84 7.47 18.49
CA ALA A 151 -25.14 6.91 18.82
C ALA A 151 -25.80 7.63 20.01
N LYS A 152 -25.02 8.01 21.04
CA LYS A 152 -25.52 8.82 22.18
C LYS A 152 -25.93 10.23 21.74
N VAL A 153 -25.13 10.86 20.88
CA VAL A 153 -25.44 12.19 20.33
C VAL A 153 -26.72 12.16 19.48
N GLU A 154 -26.88 11.13 18.65
CA GLU A 154 -28.10 10.88 17.86
C GLU A 154 -29.34 10.74 18.75
N LEU A 155 -29.25 9.95 19.82
CA LEU A 155 -30.34 9.80 20.79
C LEU A 155 -30.69 11.14 21.46
N ALA A 156 -29.69 11.91 21.90
CA ALA A 156 -29.90 13.23 22.49
C ALA A 156 -30.52 14.22 21.50
N LYS A 157 -30.09 14.21 20.23
CA LYS A 157 -30.71 15.02 19.17
C LYS A 157 -32.18 14.66 18.96
N ARG A 158 -32.53 13.37 18.99
CA ARG A 158 -33.92 12.90 18.87
C ARG A 158 -34.78 13.33 20.05
N THR A 159 -34.28 13.23 21.28
CA THR A 159 -35.02 13.67 22.47
C THR A 159 -35.23 15.18 22.49
N LEU A 160 -34.22 15.98 22.15
CA LEU A 160 -34.35 17.44 22.06
C LEU A 160 -35.34 17.86 20.96
N LYS A 161 -35.30 17.20 19.79
CA LYS A 161 -36.28 17.45 18.72
C LYS A 161 -37.70 17.09 19.17
N ALA A 162 -37.88 15.96 19.85
CA ALA A 162 -39.19 15.55 20.37
C ALA A 162 -39.71 16.52 21.45
N GLN A 163 -38.85 16.98 22.37
CA GLN A 163 -39.19 17.98 23.39
C GLN A 163 -39.59 19.31 22.75
N LYS A 164 -38.81 19.81 21.78
CA LYS A 164 -39.13 21.03 21.04
C LYS A 164 -40.49 20.94 20.34
N LEU A 165 -40.77 19.82 19.66
CA LEU A 165 -42.05 19.60 19.00
C LEU A 165 -43.21 19.53 20.00
N GLN A 166 -43.00 18.92 21.17
CA GLN A 166 -44.00 18.85 22.24
C GLN A 166 -44.27 20.24 22.86
N GLU A 167 -43.25 21.07 23.04
CA GLU A 167 -43.38 22.47 23.49
C GLU A 167 -44.10 23.34 22.45
N GLU A 168 -43.82 23.16 21.16
CA GLU A 168 -44.52 23.83 20.05
C GLU A 168 -46.01 23.45 19.99
N LEU A 169 -46.34 22.17 20.24
CA LEU A 169 -47.72 21.71 20.37
C LEU A 169 -48.41 22.27 21.62
N ALA A 170 -47.73 22.29 22.76
CA ALA A 170 -48.28 22.79 24.03
C ALA A 170 -48.45 24.32 24.04
N SER A 171 -47.57 25.05 23.35
CA SER A 171 -47.65 26.51 23.18
C SER A 171 -48.64 26.94 22.09
N GLY A 172 -49.27 26.00 21.37
CA GLY A 172 -50.37 26.27 20.44
C GLY A 172 -49.96 26.93 19.11
N LYS A 173 -48.67 27.13 18.85
CA LYS A 173 -48.17 27.76 17.61
C LYS A 173 -48.39 26.94 16.34
N LEU A 174 -48.59 25.63 16.46
CA LEU A 174 -48.74 24.73 15.31
C LEU A 174 -50.07 24.88 14.55
N VAL A 175 -51.10 25.48 15.16
CA VAL A 175 -52.41 25.68 14.50
C VAL A 175 -52.40 26.86 13.51
N GLU A 176 -51.51 27.84 13.69
CA GLU A 176 -51.41 29.00 12.78
C GLU A 176 -50.57 28.72 11.51
N GLN A 177 -49.62 27.79 11.55
CA GLN A 177 -48.74 27.47 10.41
C GLN A 177 -49.35 26.48 9.39
N ALA A 178 -50.48 25.84 9.69
CA ALA A 178 -51.17 24.94 8.76
C ALA A 178 -52.10 25.66 7.75
N ASN A 179 -52.31 26.99 7.89
CA ASN A 179 -53.18 27.80 7.03
C ASN A 179 -52.44 28.75 6.08
N THR A 180 -51.11 28.70 6.00
CA THR A 180 -50.34 29.45 5.01
C THR A 180 -49.84 28.53 3.89
N PRO A 181 -50.00 28.90 2.61
CA PRO A 181 -49.60 28.04 1.51
C PRO A 181 -48.09 27.85 1.52
N LYS A 182 -47.71 26.58 1.60
CA LYS A 182 -46.38 25.99 1.50
C LYS A 182 -45.59 26.52 0.29
N HIS A 183 -44.79 27.57 0.45
CA HIS A 183 -43.71 27.88 -0.50
C HIS A 183 -42.61 28.81 0.04
N GLN A 184 -41.95 28.50 1.16
CA GLN A 184 -40.64 29.09 1.47
C GLN A 184 -39.91 28.27 2.54
N TRP A 185 -39.13 27.27 2.13
CA TRP A 185 -38.04 26.77 2.97
C TRP A 185 -36.91 27.80 2.88
N GLY A 186 -36.83 28.67 3.87
CA GLY A 186 -35.83 29.72 3.94
C GLY A 186 -35.83 30.32 5.33
N GLU A 187 -35.36 29.57 6.33
CA GLU A 187 -34.84 30.17 7.55
C GLU A 187 -33.32 30.18 7.46
N GLU A 188 -32.84 31.41 7.36
CA GLU A 188 -31.49 31.92 7.30
C GLU A 188 -30.60 31.51 8.48
N GLU A 189 -29.71 30.56 8.23
CA GLU A 189 -28.40 30.48 8.91
C GLU A 189 -27.48 31.56 8.30
N PRO A 190 -27.00 32.57 9.04
CA PRO A 190 -26.10 33.58 8.49
C PRO A 190 -24.67 33.04 8.59
N ASN A 191 -24.30 32.11 7.71
CA ASN A 191 -22.96 31.96 7.10
C ASN A 191 -22.82 30.61 6.39
N SER A 192 -23.50 30.44 5.26
CA SER A 192 -23.12 29.47 4.24
C SER A 192 -23.24 30.17 2.89
N GLN A 193 -22.15 30.85 2.50
CA GLN A 193 -21.99 31.28 1.12
C GLN A 193 -22.19 30.04 0.25
N THR A 194 -23.33 30.07 -0.42
CA THR A 194 -23.77 29.15 -1.45
C THR A 194 -22.81 29.27 -2.62
N GLU A 195 -21.68 28.55 -2.56
CA GLU A 195 -21.07 27.98 -3.76
C GLU A 195 -22.02 26.85 -4.17
N LYS A 196 -23.06 27.18 -4.93
CA LYS A 196 -23.97 26.19 -5.48
C LYS A 196 -23.17 25.44 -6.53
N ASP A 197 -22.59 24.32 -6.13
CA ASP A 197 -21.96 23.37 -7.04
C ASP A 197 -23.02 23.01 -8.09
N ASN A 198 -22.76 23.35 -9.35
CA ASN A 198 -23.57 22.86 -10.48
C ASN A 198 -23.13 21.42 -10.79
N SER A 199 -23.12 20.55 -9.77
CA SER A 199 -23.24 19.12 -10.03
C SER A 199 -24.71 18.89 -10.32
N GLU A 200 -25.06 18.77 -11.60
CA GLU A 200 -26.33 18.19 -11.99
C GLU A 200 -26.31 16.74 -11.51
N ASP A 201 -26.62 16.51 -10.23
CA ASP A 201 -26.68 15.18 -9.59
C ASP A 201 -27.68 14.24 -10.30
N GLU A 202 -28.44 14.75 -11.28
CA GLU A 202 -29.35 14.00 -12.14
C GLU A 202 -28.65 13.38 -13.37
N ASP A 203 -27.54 13.95 -13.83
CA ASP A 203 -26.73 13.41 -14.93
C ASP A 203 -25.57 12.59 -14.34
N GLU A 204 -25.85 11.34 -13.96
CA GLU A 204 -24.82 10.40 -13.51
C GLU A 204 -23.72 10.30 -14.58
N ASP A 205 -22.52 10.78 -14.25
CA ASP A 205 -21.36 10.71 -15.14
C ASP A 205 -21.21 9.26 -15.61
N LYS A 206 -21.22 9.04 -16.93
CA LYS A 206 -21.13 7.71 -17.55
C LYS A 206 -19.88 6.90 -17.17
N TYR A 207 -18.93 7.50 -16.44
CA TYR A 207 -17.77 6.86 -15.85
C TYR A 207 -18.07 6.14 -14.52
N ALA A 208 -19.18 6.47 -13.87
CA ALA A 208 -19.63 5.90 -12.59
C ALA A 208 -20.43 4.59 -12.76
N ASP A 209 -21.10 4.42 -13.91
CA ASP A 209 -21.90 3.23 -14.22
C ASP A 209 -21.06 1.98 -14.53
N ASP A 210 -19.82 2.16 -14.98
CA ASP A 210 -18.96 1.06 -15.44
C ASP A 210 -17.95 0.64 -14.37
N ILE A 211 -18.42 0.09 -13.25
CA ILE A 211 -17.58 -0.80 -12.43
C ILE A 211 -17.43 -2.12 -13.19
N ASP A 212 -16.49 -2.08 -14.15
CA ASP A 212 -15.83 -3.15 -14.90
C ASP A 212 -16.74 -4.23 -15.51
N MET A 213 -17.51 -3.84 -16.54
CA MET A 213 -18.02 -4.81 -17.50
C MET A 213 -16.94 -5.09 -18.55
N PRO A 214 -16.34 -6.31 -18.58
CA PRO A 214 -15.22 -6.60 -19.48
C PRO A 214 -15.66 -6.46 -20.95
N GLY A 215 -15.05 -5.51 -21.67
CA GLY A 215 -15.30 -5.28 -23.11
C GLY A 215 -15.76 -3.86 -23.48
N GLN A 216 -15.89 -2.96 -22.52
CA GLN A 216 -16.28 -1.56 -22.72
C GLN A 216 -15.09 -0.63 -22.45
N ASN A 217 -14.68 0.16 -23.45
CA ASN A 217 -13.60 1.14 -23.29
C ASN A 217 -14.20 2.55 -23.21
N PHE A 218 -13.86 3.30 -22.17
CA PHE A 218 -14.17 4.73 -22.06
C PHE A 218 -12.96 5.58 -22.47
N ASP A 219 -13.13 6.48 -23.45
CA ASP A 219 -12.11 7.48 -23.81
C ASP A 219 -12.30 8.72 -22.92
N SER A 220 -11.50 8.84 -21.86
CA SER A 220 -11.57 9.95 -20.89
C SER A 220 -11.40 11.33 -21.51
N LYS A 221 -10.68 11.43 -22.64
CA LYS A 221 -10.44 12.71 -23.31
C LYS A 221 -11.67 13.21 -24.07
N ARG A 222 -12.44 12.28 -24.64
CA ARG A 222 -13.62 12.59 -25.45
C ARG A 222 -14.93 12.36 -24.71
N ARG A 223 -14.88 11.75 -23.52
CA ARG A 223 -16.05 11.30 -22.75
C ARG A 223 -17.01 10.45 -23.59
N ILE A 224 -16.46 9.51 -24.37
CA ILE A 224 -17.22 8.58 -25.21
C ILE A 224 -16.96 7.14 -24.79
N ILE A 225 -17.96 6.28 -25.00
CA ILE A 225 -17.83 4.83 -24.82
C ILE A 225 -17.73 4.16 -26.18
N VAL A 226 -16.75 3.30 -26.31
CA VAL A 226 -16.52 2.48 -27.48
C VAL A 226 -16.83 1.03 -27.10
N GLN A 227 -17.90 0.48 -27.68
CA GLN A 227 -18.22 -0.95 -27.63
C GLN A 227 -17.96 -1.58 -29.01
N ASN A 228 -17.38 -2.78 -29.02
CA ASN A 228 -17.24 -3.58 -30.23
C ASN A 228 -18.60 -4.17 -30.63
N LEU A 229 -19.34 -3.48 -31.50
CA LEU A 229 -20.66 -3.92 -32.02
C LEU A 229 -20.57 -5.13 -32.97
N ARG A 230 -19.43 -5.79 -33.07
CA ARG A 230 -19.18 -6.90 -33.98
C ARG A 230 -19.09 -8.20 -33.17
N ILE A 231 -20.18 -8.98 -33.24
CA ILE A 231 -20.19 -10.42 -32.95
C ILE A 231 -20.00 -11.14 -34.28
#